data_AF-A0A7C9DCL1-F1
#
_entry.id   AF-A0A7C9DCL1-F1
#
_cell.length_a   1.000
_cell.length_b   1.000
_cell.length_c   1.000
_cell.angle_alpha   90.00
_cell.angle_beta   90.00
_cell.angle_gamma   90.00
#
_symmetry.space_group_name_H-M   'P 1'
#
loop_
_entity.id
_entity.type
_entity.pdbx_description
1 polymer ?
#
loop_
_entity_poly.entity_id
_entity_poly.type
_entity_poly.pdbx_seq_one_letter_code
_entity_poly.pdbx_strand_id
1 'polypeptide(L)'
;EHTKSFRLVHGNKQSWFDCHRQFLPMDHKFRRNKTAFSKNREELSEPPPYLSGEQLWSRVSTLPTAFEHKGRPSGYGQSHNWTRCSIFWQLPYWSKLLIR
;
A
#
# COMPACT_ATOMS: atom_id res chain seq x y z
N GLU A 1 7.12 0.13 0.90
CA GLU A 1 7.17 0.71 2.25
C GLU A 1 6.17 1.87 2.40
N HIS A 2 6.00 2.45 3.60
CA HIS A 2 5.18 3.66 3.91
C HIS A 2 3.64 3.54 4.00
N THR A 3 3.06 2.34 4.05
CA THR A 3 1.58 2.19 4.13
C THR A 3 0.97 2.49 5.50
N LYS A 4 1.78 2.68 6.55
CA LYS A 4 1.36 2.78 7.98
C LYS A 4 0.44 1.64 8.47
N SER A 5 0.33 0.57 7.70
CA SER A 5 -0.50 -0.59 8.01
C SER A 5 0.01 -1.30 9.25
N PHE A 6 -0.91 -1.85 10.04
CA PHE A 6 -0.59 -2.59 11.26
C PHE A 6 -1.40 -3.89 11.32
N ARG A 7 -0.93 -4.86 12.10
CA ARG A 7 -1.64 -6.12 12.31
C ARG A 7 -2.58 -5.98 13.52
N LEU A 8 -3.85 -6.36 13.35
CA LEU A 8 -4.82 -6.42 14.45
C LEU A 8 -4.41 -7.52 15.43
N VAL A 9 -4.31 -7.19 16.72
CA VAL A 9 -3.84 -8.11 17.77
C VAL A 9 -4.75 -9.33 17.90
N HIS A 10 -6.07 -9.13 17.93
CA HIS A 10 -7.02 -10.24 18.10
C HIS A 10 -7.42 -10.90 16.79
N GLY A 11 -7.47 -10.12 15.69
CA GLY A 11 -7.87 -10.64 14.37
C GLY A 11 -6.73 -11.27 13.59
N ASN A 12 -5.48 -11.02 13.96
CA ASN A 12 -4.27 -11.45 13.25
C ASN A 12 -4.24 -11.10 11.75
N LYS A 13 -5.03 -10.11 11.33
CA LYS A 13 -5.13 -9.60 9.96
C LYS A 13 -4.41 -8.27 9.83
N GLN A 14 -3.84 -8.01 8.67
CA GLN A 14 -3.31 -6.69 8.33
C GLN A 14 -4.48 -5.71 8.15
N SER A 15 -4.32 -4.50 8.68
CA SER A 15 -5.30 -3.43 8.60
C SER A 15 -4.63 -2.16 8.07
N TRP A 16 -5.38 -1.44 7.24
CA TRP A 16 -5.06 -0.10 6.74
C TRP A 16 -6.04 0.94 7.29
N PHE A 17 -6.75 0.60 8.37
CA PHE A 17 -7.62 1.55 9.04
C PHE A 17 -6.85 2.84 9.36
N ASP A 18 -7.49 3.97 9.10
CA ASP A 18 -6.95 5.32 9.34
C ASP A 18 -5.73 5.73 8.49
N CYS A 19 -5.15 4.83 7.69
CA CYS A 19 -3.97 5.13 6.87
C CYS A 19 -4.27 6.05 5.67
N HIS A 20 -5.55 6.29 5.36
CA HIS A 20 -5.97 7.10 4.21
C HIS A 20 -5.98 8.61 4.51
N ARG A 21 -5.96 9.03 5.78
CA ARG A 21 -6.01 10.47 6.14
C ARG A 21 -4.79 11.26 5.68
N GLN A 22 -3.66 10.60 5.45
CA GLN A 22 -2.45 11.22 4.91
C GLN A 22 -2.65 11.80 3.51
N PHE A 23 -3.65 11.32 2.75
CA PHE A 23 -4.00 11.83 1.43
C PHE A 23 -4.90 13.07 1.45
N LEU A 24 -5.42 13.46 2.62
CA LEU A 24 -6.20 14.69 2.75
C LEU A 24 -5.27 15.91 2.77
N PRO A 25 -5.73 17.11 2.38
CA PRO A 25 -4.97 18.36 2.56
C PRO A 25 -4.49 18.53 4.00
N MET A 26 -3.33 19.17 4.20
CA MET A 26 -2.70 19.23 5.53
C MET A 26 -3.52 20.05 6.57
N ASP A 27 -4.32 20.98 6.10
CA ASP A 27 -5.25 21.78 6.90
C ASP A 27 -6.61 21.10 7.14
N HIS A 28 -6.83 19.91 6.58
CA HIS A 28 -8.13 19.25 6.63
C HIS A 28 -8.51 18.80 8.05
N LYS A 29 -9.71 19.21 8.52
CA LYS A 29 -10.23 18.94 9.88
C LYS A 29 -10.11 17.49 10.34
N PHE A 30 -10.35 16.53 9.44
CA PHE A 30 -10.26 15.11 9.78
C PHE A 30 -8.86 14.66 10.12
N ARG A 31 -7.79 15.36 9.70
CA ARG A 31 -6.41 15.05 10.10
C ARG A 31 -6.14 15.33 11.58
N ARG A 32 -6.91 16.21 12.22
CA ARG A 32 -6.81 16.53 13.66
C ARG A 32 -7.89 15.88 14.52
N ASN A 33 -8.83 15.16 13.92
CA ASN A 33 -9.91 14.50 14.64
C ASN A 33 -9.39 13.26 15.40
N LYS A 34 -9.42 13.33 16.74
CA LYS A 34 -8.94 12.28 17.67
C LYS A 34 -10.01 11.29 18.12
N THR A 35 -11.27 11.53 17.79
CA THR A 35 -12.42 10.80 18.34
C THR A 35 -13.09 9.89 17.30
N ALA A 36 -13.19 10.33 16.04
CA ALA A 36 -13.85 9.56 14.97
C ALA A 36 -12.94 8.51 14.30
N PHE A 37 -11.64 8.51 14.61
CA PHE A 37 -10.61 7.71 13.95
C PHE A 37 -9.77 6.92 14.97
N SER A 38 -8.49 6.67 14.70
CA SER A 38 -7.59 6.11 15.72
C SER A 38 -7.58 7.02 16.96
N LYS A 39 -7.92 6.43 18.11
CA LYS A 39 -8.05 7.14 19.38
C LYS A 39 -6.81 7.98 19.67
N ASN A 40 -7.02 9.25 19.97
CA ASN A 40 -5.97 10.20 20.36
C ASN A 40 -4.86 10.39 19.32
N ARG A 41 -5.14 10.13 18.04
CA ARG A 41 -4.16 10.24 16.96
C ARG A 41 -4.50 11.35 15.97
N GLU A 42 -3.54 12.24 15.77
CA GLU A 42 -3.54 13.19 14.65
C GLU A 42 -2.66 12.65 13.52
N GLU A 43 -3.02 12.99 12.28
CA GLU A 43 -2.29 12.57 11.09
C GLU A 43 -1.56 13.76 10.46
N LEU A 44 -0.27 13.90 10.78
CA LEU A 44 0.60 14.98 10.33
C LEU A 44 1.56 14.58 9.20
N SER A 45 1.55 13.32 8.74
CA SER A 45 2.49 12.90 7.70
C SER A 45 2.06 13.32 6.31
N GLU A 46 3.01 13.61 5.45
CA GLU A 46 2.71 13.74 4.02
C GLU A 46 2.21 12.41 3.43
N PRO A 47 1.43 12.46 2.33
CA PRO A 47 1.08 11.26 1.60
C PRO A 47 2.36 10.56 1.09
N PRO A 48 2.35 9.22 0.95
CA PRO A 48 3.45 8.51 0.35
C PRO A 48 3.70 9.01 -1.09
N PRO A 49 4.95 8.98 -1.57
CA PRO A 49 5.25 9.41 -2.93
C PRO A 49 4.49 8.57 -3.95
N TYR A 50 3.92 9.24 -4.94
CA TYR A 50 3.31 8.56 -6.08
C TYR A 50 4.40 7.86 -6.90
N LEU A 51 4.21 6.57 -7.16
CA LEU A 51 5.09 5.81 -8.05
C LEU A 51 4.51 5.80 -9.46
N SER A 52 5.38 6.09 -10.43
CA SER A 52 5.04 5.93 -11.85
C SER A 52 4.75 4.47 -12.22
N GLY A 53 4.15 4.26 -13.40
CA GLY A 53 3.89 2.92 -13.95
C GLY A 53 5.12 2.06 -14.02
N GLU A 54 6.18 2.65 -14.53
CA GLU A 54 7.45 1.98 -14.76
C GLU A 54 8.15 1.67 -13.44
N GLN A 55 8.16 2.61 -12.48
CA GLN A 55 8.74 2.36 -11.15
C GLN A 55 8.00 1.27 -10.39
N LEU A 56 6.67 1.27 -10.46
CA LEU A 56 5.88 0.22 -9.83
C LEU A 56 6.10 -1.11 -10.56
N TRP A 57 6.08 -1.12 -11.89
CA TRP A 57 6.35 -2.32 -12.70
C TRP A 57 7.71 -2.93 -12.38
N SER A 58 8.78 -2.12 -12.30
CA SER A 58 10.12 -2.58 -11.96
C SER A 58 10.22 -3.28 -10.60
N ARG A 59 9.34 -2.95 -9.64
CA ARG A 59 9.32 -3.58 -8.31
C ARG A 59 8.61 -4.93 -8.30
N VAL A 60 7.74 -5.17 -9.29
CA VAL A 60 6.69 -6.20 -9.19
C VAL A 60 6.79 -7.22 -10.30
N SER A 61 7.49 -6.89 -11.37
CA SER A 61 7.83 -7.78 -12.48
C SER A 61 8.66 -8.98 -12.05
N THR A 62 9.38 -8.87 -10.93
CA THR A 62 10.20 -9.95 -10.35
C THR A 62 9.39 -10.92 -9.49
N LEU A 63 8.13 -10.58 -9.17
CA LEU A 63 7.26 -11.44 -8.37
C LEU A 63 6.71 -12.59 -9.23
N PRO A 64 6.51 -13.78 -8.63
CA PRO A 64 5.91 -14.89 -9.35
C PRO A 64 4.49 -14.54 -9.82
N THR A 65 4.11 -14.99 -11.01
CA THR A 65 2.75 -14.82 -11.52
C THR A 65 1.76 -15.63 -10.67
N ALA A 66 0.46 -15.27 -10.68
CA ALA A 66 -0.57 -16.01 -9.96
C ALA A 66 -0.65 -17.52 -10.25
N PHE A 67 -0.16 -17.94 -11.43
CA PHE A 67 -0.09 -19.34 -11.87
C PHE A 67 1.17 -20.09 -11.38
N GLU A 68 2.19 -19.36 -10.95
CA GLU A 68 3.42 -19.93 -10.42
C GLU A 68 3.25 -20.15 -8.91
N HIS A 69 3.09 -21.42 -8.50
CA HIS A 69 3.14 -21.80 -7.08
C HIS A 69 4.59 -21.77 -6.58
N LYS A 70 5.10 -20.56 -6.36
CA LYS A 70 6.34 -20.32 -5.62
C LYS A 70 6.00 -19.83 -4.22
N GLY A 71 6.86 -20.18 -3.26
CA GLY A 71 6.74 -19.73 -1.87
C GLY A 71 6.85 -18.20 -1.74
N ARG A 72 7.21 -17.72 -0.55
CA ARG A 72 7.38 -16.27 -0.34
C ARG A 72 8.54 -15.76 -1.21
N PRO A 73 8.32 -14.75 -2.07
CA PRO A 73 9.38 -14.17 -2.88
C PRO A 73 10.43 -13.48 -2.00
N SER A 74 11.64 -13.31 -2.54
CA SER A 74 12.72 -12.58 -1.87
C SER A 74 12.26 -11.18 -1.49
N GLY A 75 12.51 -10.76 -0.25
CA GLY A 75 12.08 -9.45 0.28
C GLY A 75 10.70 -9.44 0.97
N TYR A 76 9.95 -10.56 0.93
CA TYR A 76 8.66 -10.67 1.61
C TYR A 76 8.79 -10.46 3.13
N GLY A 77 7.99 -9.53 3.68
CA GLY A 77 7.96 -9.18 5.10
C GLY A 77 9.05 -8.18 5.54
N GLN A 78 9.96 -7.80 4.63
CA GLN A 78 10.99 -6.79 4.89
C GLN A 78 10.77 -5.57 3.99
N SER A 79 10.98 -5.70 2.68
CA SER A 79 10.83 -4.60 1.71
C SER A 79 9.42 -4.50 1.13
N HIS A 80 8.73 -5.64 0.96
CA HIS A 80 7.35 -5.68 0.49
C HIS A 80 6.56 -6.84 1.14
N ASN A 81 5.23 -6.79 1.01
CA ASN A 81 4.33 -7.85 1.49
C ASN A 81 3.64 -8.59 0.31
N TRP A 82 4.22 -8.48 -0.88
CA TRP A 82 3.58 -8.96 -2.11
C TRP A 82 4.02 -10.39 -2.38
N THR A 83 3.06 -11.26 -2.66
CA THR A 83 3.33 -12.69 -2.93
C THR A 83 3.23 -13.02 -4.40
N ARG A 84 2.50 -12.23 -5.19
CA ARG A 84 2.17 -12.52 -6.58
C ARG A 84 2.12 -11.25 -7.41
N CYS A 85 2.49 -11.37 -8.67
CA CYS A 85 2.24 -10.37 -9.71
C CYS A 85 0.77 -10.51 -10.19
N SER A 86 0.02 -9.41 -10.17
CA SER A 86 -1.35 -9.39 -10.71
C SER A 86 -1.34 -9.53 -12.22
N ILE A 87 -2.27 -10.29 -12.80
CA ILE A 87 -2.39 -10.43 -14.26
C ILE A 87 -2.62 -9.09 -14.96
N PHE A 88 -3.24 -8.13 -14.27
CA PHE A 88 -3.47 -6.79 -14.81
C PHE A 88 -2.17 -6.03 -15.07
N TRP A 89 -1.09 -6.32 -14.33
CA TRP A 89 0.20 -5.66 -14.52
C TRP A 89 0.91 -6.15 -15.78
N GLN A 90 0.53 -7.31 -16.33
CA GLN A 90 1.09 -7.84 -17.58
C GLN A 90 0.46 -7.19 -18.83
N LEU A 91 -0.60 -6.41 -18.67
CA LEU A 91 -1.27 -5.78 -19.80
C LEU A 91 -0.38 -4.66 -20.39
N PRO A 92 -0.20 -4.60 -21.72
CA PRO A 92 0.76 -3.68 -22.36
C PRO A 92 0.43 -2.19 -22.16
N TYR A 93 -0.79 -1.89 -21.73
CA TYR A 93 -1.24 -0.53 -21.44
C TYR A 93 -1.31 -0.20 -19.94
N TRP A 94 -1.07 -1.17 -19.04
CA TRP A 94 -1.24 -0.96 -17.60
C TRP A 94 -0.35 0.15 -17.05
N SER A 95 0.90 0.22 -17.52
CA SER A 95 1.84 1.28 -17.13
C SER A 95 1.35 2.68 -17.51
N LYS A 96 0.47 2.79 -18.52
CA LYS A 96 -0.10 4.05 -19.03
C LYS A 96 -1.45 4.42 -18.39
N LEU A 97 -2.00 3.57 -17.52
CA LEU A 97 -3.25 3.87 -16.82
C LEU A 97 -3.02 4.96 -15.76
N LEU A 98 -3.92 5.94 -15.76
CA LEU A 98 -3.99 7.03 -14.77
C LEU A 98 -4.65 6.60 -13.45
N ILE A 99 -5.30 5.43 -13.43
CA ILE A 99 -6.01 4.92 -12.26
C ILE A 99 -4.97 4.30 -11.31
N ARG A 100 -4.60 5.02 -10.25
CA ARG A 100 -3.60 4.60 -9.25
C ARG A 100 -3.93 5.14 -7.87
#